data_AF-A0A521MP96-F1
#
_entry.id   AF-A0A521MP96-F1
#
_cell.length_a   1.000
_cell.length_b   1.000
_cell.length_c   1.000
_cell.angle_alpha   90.00
_cell.angle_beta   90.00
_cell.angle_gamma   90.00
#
_symmetry.space_group_name_H-M   'P 1'
#
loop_
_entity.id
_entity.type
_entity.pdbx_description
1 polymer ?
#
loop_
_entity_poly.entity_id
_entity_poly.type
_entity_poly.pdbx_seq_one_letter_code
_entity_poly.pdbx_strand_id
1 'polypeptide(L)'
;MRTTPPSTRTESSSAGVLPKPVLMPIPSKSPDEDTGSVGIVCLPRPSERDHVSDSTGNPTTSSGSTPPGWHADPAGSPQLRWWDGTQWTEHLQWPHAGAQAASSYPSAPAYAFTPQPIATVPPGAPVYGPLIWAITLMPLLNLLLLPLSFTEFDRGITEATNPYSSSTYGGYSTAGLLAQGISTLLTFAIAAAIIVLSYFDHRWLRRNGFVRPFHWAWSFFALVGAPVYAIGRSVIARRRSGRGIAPMWVSIALYALSWIISIIVVIVVIQAAFNSAVLTGSYT
;
A
#
# COMPACT_ATOMS: atom_id res chain seq x y z
N MET A 1 -26.02 -42.86 -52.16
CA MET A 1 -25.19 -42.15 -51.17
C MET A 1 -26.01 -42.00 -49.90
N ARG A 2 -25.49 -42.53 -48.80
CA ARG A 2 -26.14 -42.69 -47.50
C ARG A 2 -25.52 -41.64 -46.56
N THR A 3 -26.31 -40.71 -46.03
CA THR A 3 -25.97 -39.96 -44.80
C THR A 3 -27.25 -39.63 -44.04
N THR A 4 -27.45 -40.39 -42.98
CA THR A 4 -28.42 -40.23 -41.89
C THR A 4 -28.14 -38.97 -41.04
N PRO A 5 -29.16 -38.37 -40.39
CA PRO A 5 -28.97 -37.31 -39.39
C PRO A 5 -28.64 -37.90 -38.01
N PRO A 6 -27.85 -37.25 -37.14
CA PRO A 6 -27.70 -37.68 -35.76
C PRO A 6 -28.71 -37.01 -34.82
N SER A 7 -29.11 -37.82 -33.84
CA SER A 7 -30.19 -37.67 -32.87
C SER A 7 -29.94 -36.60 -31.80
N THR A 8 -31.02 -35.90 -31.44
CA THR A 8 -31.21 -35.26 -30.13
C THR A 8 -31.01 -36.26 -28.99
N ARG A 9 -29.98 -36.04 -28.15
CA ARG A 9 -29.78 -36.78 -26.91
C ARG A 9 -30.43 -36.00 -25.76
N THR A 10 -31.55 -36.52 -25.27
CA THR A 10 -32.08 -36.25 -23.93
C THR A 10 -31.17 -36.92 -22.90
N GLU A 11 -30.45 -36.14 -22.09
CA GLU A 11 -29.85 -36.67 -20.85
C GLU A 11 -30.78 -36.39 -19.68
N SER A 12 -31.25 -37.51 -19.12
CA SER A 12 -32.05 -37.61 -17.92
C SER A 12 -31.26 -37.19 -16.69
N SER A 13 -31.94 -36.41 -15.85
CA SER A 13 -31.76 -36.29 -14.41
C SER A 13 -31.08 -37.51 -13.76
N SER A 14 -29.92 -37.28 -13.14
CA SER A 14 -29.36 -38.17 -12.12
C SER A 14 -28.95 -37.32 -10.92
N ALA A 15 -29.85 -37.26 -9.94
CA ALA A 15 -29.62 -36.66 -8.64
C ALA A 15 -28.46 -37.40 -7.95
N GLY A 16 -27.34 -36.70 -7.76
CA GLY A 16 -26.20 -37.18 -6.99
C GLY A 16 -26.58 -37.29 -5.51
N VAL A 17 -26.75 -38.53 -5.05
CA VAL A 17 -26.85 -38.90 -3.64
C VAL A 17 -25.51 -38.59 -2.96
N LEU A 18 -25.49 -37.62 -2.05
CA LEU A 18 -24.37 -37.33 -1.16
C LEU A 18 -24.14 -38.52 -0.20
N PRO A 19 -22.91 -39.04 -0.04
CA PRO A 19 -22.62 -40.03 1.00
C PRO A 19 -22.70 -39.38 2.39
N LYS A 20 -23.39 -40.06 3.32
CA LYS A 20 -23.54 -39.68 4.74
C LYS A 20 -22.18 -39.63 5.45
N PRO A 21 -21.93 -38.66 6.34
CA PRO A 21 -20.70 -38.63 7.14
C PRO A 21 -20.70 -39.79 8.16
N VAL A 22 -19.64 -40.59 8.13
CA VAL A 22 -19.36 -41.62 9.14
C VAL A 22 -18.86 -40.92 10.41
N LEU A 23 -19.62 -41.09 11.49
CA LEU A 23 -19.30 -40.61 12.83
C LEU A 23 -18.24 -41.54 13.44
N MET A 24 -16.99 -41.07 13.59
CA MET A 24 -15.97 -41.79 14.35
C MET A 24 -16.19 -41.58 15.87
N PRO A 25 -16.06 -42.63 16.71
CA PRO A 25 -16.13 -42.48 18.17
C PRO A 25 -14.88 -41.80 18.74
N ILE A 26 -15.08 -40.87 19.65
CA ILE A 26 -14.05 -40.24 20.48
C ILE A 26 -13.63 -41.24 21.57
N PRO A 27 -12.34 -41.57 21.75
CA PRO A 27 -11.92 -42.39 22.89
C PRO A 27 -11.94 -41.56 24.18
N SER A 28 -12.79 -41.98 25.12
CA SER A 28 -12.86 -41.50 26.50
C SER A 28 -11.64 -41.95 27.30
N LYS A 29 -10.92 -41.02 27.95
CA LYS A 29 -9.88 -41.35 28.93
C LYS A 29 -10.00 -40.48 30.18
N SER A 30 -10.44 -41.11 31.28
CA SER A 30 -10.19 -40.82 32.71
C SER A 30 -10.94 -41.92 33.49
N PRO A 31 -10.51 -42.42 34.67
CA PRO A 31 -9.63 -41.81 35.67
C PRO A 31 -8.51 -42.73 36.21
N ASP A 32 -7.60 -42.19 37.02
CA ASP A 32 -7.33 -42.68 38.37
C ASP A 32 -6.28 -41.83 39.10
N GLU A 33 -6.57 -41.60 40.38
CA GLU A 33 -5.81 -40.92 41.43
C GLU A 33 -4.50 -41.66 41.76
N ASP A 34 -3.48 -40.92 42.21
CA ASP A 34 -2.75 -41.36 43.41
C ASP A 34 -2.15 -40.19 44.19
N THR A 35 -2.05 -40.42 45.49
CA THR A 35 -1.94 -39.47 46.59
C THR A 35 -0.51 -39.42 47.14
N GLY A 36 -0.07 -38.24 47.62
CA GLY A 36 0.60 -38.19 48.93
C GLY A 36 2.04 -37.67 49.02
N SER A 37 2.27 -37.03 50.18
CA SER A 37 3.54 -36.70 50.87
C SER A 37 4.19 -35.36 50.49
N VAL A 38 3.87 -34.25 51.18
CA VAL A 38 4.29 -33.82 52.55
C VAL A 38 5.79 -33.47 52.62
N GLY A 39 6.06 -32.17 52.76
CA GLY A 39 7.36 -31.61 53.11
C GLY A 39 7.18 -30.29 53.87
N ILE A 40 6.96 -30.39 55.18
CA ILE A 40 7.04 -29.30 56.14
C ILE A 40 8.52 -28.93 56.30
N VAL A 41 8.87 -27.66 56.12
CA VAL A 41 10.16 -27.12 56.63
C VAL A 41 9.91 -25.81 57.35
N CYS A 42 10.38 -25.80 58.60
CA CYS A 42 10.32 -24.75 59.61
C CYS A 42 11.00 -23.43 59.21
N LEU A 43 10.44 -22.35 59.75
CA LEU A 43 11.03 -21.02 59.87
C LEU A 43 12.35 -21.04 60.65
N PRO A 44 13.22 -20.03 60.41
CA PRO A 44 13.71 -19.25 61.55
C PRO A 44 13.68 -17.73 61.31
N ARG A 45 13.51 -16.99 62.41
CA ARG A 45 13.62 -15.53 62.61
C ARG A 45 14.65 -15.30 63.75
N PRO A 46 15.13 -14.08 64.04
CA PRO A 46 16.07 -13.21 63.33
C PRO A 46 17.44 -13.08 64.06
N SER A 47 18.50 -12.64 63.37
CA SER A 47 19.69 -12.06 64.03
C SER A 47 20.43 -11.06 63.12
N GLU A 48 19.95 -9.82 63.18
CA GLU A 48 20.70 -8.55 63.31
C GLU A 48 22.25 -8.58 63.28
N ARG A 49 22.87 -8.02 62.23
CA ARG A 49 23.65 -6.74 62.30
C ARG A 49 24.33 -6.34 60.98
N ASP A 50 24.11 -5.07 60.65
CA ASP A 50 25.02 -4.04 60.15
C ASP A 50 25.85 -4.29 58.88
N HIS A 51 25.36 -3.74 57.76
CA HIS A 51 26.22 -2.93 56.89
C HIS A 51 25.55 -1.61 56.53
N VAL A 52 26.36 -0.57 56.67
CA VAL A 52 26.11 0.86 56.67
C VAL A 52 25.88 1.40 55.26
N SER A 53 24.91 2.32 55.18
CA SER A 53 24.70 3.44 54.24
C SER A 53 24.98 3.25 52.75
N ASP A 54 23.93 3.40 51.93
CA ASP A 54 23.95 4.44 50.91
C ASP A 54 22.56 4.84 50.39
N SER A 55 22.38 6.16 50.24
CA SER A 55 21.45 6.86 49.34
C SER A 55 19.92 6.72 49.50
N THR A 56 19.34 7.75 50.14
CA THR A 56 18.25 8.60 49.63
C THR A 56 17.10 7.94 48.84
N GLY A 57 15.94 7.80 49.48
CA GLY A 57 14.69 7.54 48.78
C GLY A 57 13.56 7.16 49.72
N ASN A 58 12.82 8.16 50.19
CA ASN A 58 11.52 7.97 50.84
C ASN A 58 10.59 7.14 49.94
N PRO A 59 10.11 5.95 50.30
CA PRO A 59 8.92 5.42 49.66
C PRO A 59 7.73 6.16 50.28
N THR A 60 7.40 7.32 49.70
CA THR A 60 5.99 7.72 49.66
C THR A 60 5.25 6.58 48.97
N THR A 61 4.67 5.69 49.76
CA THR A 61 3.62 4.78 49.33
C THR A 61 2.45 5.64 48.87
N SER A 62 2.51 6.07 47.61
CA SER A 62 1.31 6.50 46.90
C SER A 62 0.44 5.26 46.77
N SER A 63 -0.54 5.16 47.65
CA SER A 63 -1.67 4.26 47.52
C SER A 63 -2.24 4.44 46.12
N GLY A 64 -1.88 3.54 45.20
CA GLY A 64 -2.38 3.53 43.84
C GLY A 64 -3.87 3.24 43.88
N SER A 65 -4.70 4.26 43.92
CA SER A 65 -6.13 4.08 43.70
C SER A 65 -6.29 3.60 42.26
N THR A 66 -6.92 2.44 42.08
CA THR A 66 -7.26 1.96 40.75
C THR A 66 -8.21 2.99 40.14
N PRO A 67 -7.91 3.55 38.95
CA PRO A 67 -8.77 4.56 38.36
C PRO A 67 -10.15 3.95 38.02
N PRO A 68 -11.23 4.74 38.11
CA PRO A 68 -12.55 4.30 37.71
C PRO A 68 -12.54 3.76 36.27
N GLY A 69 -13.12 2.58 36.04
CA GLY A 69 -13.01 1.90 34.76
C GLY A 69 -13.62 0.50 34.73
N TRP A 70 -13.69 -0.08 33.53
CA TRP A 70 -14.05 -1.48 33.34
C TRP A 70 -12.84 -2.36 33.56
N HIS A 71 -12.96 -3.33 34.46
CA HIS A 71 -11.89 -4.27 34.80
C HIS A 71 -12.45 -5.70 34.89
N ALA A 72 -11.58 -6.70 34.96
CA ALA A 72 -12.00 -8.08 35.13
C ALA A 72 -12.74 -8.27 36.46
N ASP A 73 -13.83 -9.04 36.45
CA ASP A 73 -14.63 -9.28 37.65
C ASP A 73 -13.82 -10.06 38.70
N PRO A 74 -13.60 -9.51 39.92
CA PRO A 74 -12.88 -10.21 40.99
C PRO A 74 -13.57 -11.51 41.43
N ALA A 75 -14.87 -11.65 41.19
CA ALA A 75 -15.62 -12.87 41.45
C ALA A 75 -15.33 -14.01 40.44
N GLY A 76 -14.43 -13.77 39.48
CA GLY A 76 -13.97 -14.77 38.51
C GLY A 76 -14.91 -14.98 37.33
N SER A 77 -15.90 -14.10 37.13
CA SER A 77 -16.78 -14.18 35.97
C SER A 77 -16.04 -13.76 34.69
N PRO A 78 -16.41 -14.30 33.51
CA PRO A 78 -15.82 -13.88 32.24
C PRO A 78 -16.28 -12.47 31.79
N GLN A 79 -17.01 -11.74 32.64
CA GLN A 79 -17.52 -10.40 32.37
C GLN A 79 -16.57 -9.33 32.92
N LEU A 80 -16.64 -8.13 32.35
CA LEU A 80 -16.02 -6.94 32.92
C LEU A 80 -16.99 -6.31 33.93
N ARG A 81 -16.46 -5.88 35.07
CA ARG A 81 -17.19 -5.15 36.11
C ARG A 81 -16.67 -3.73 36.22
N TRP A 82 -17.56 -2.76 36.45
CA TRP A 82 -17.17 -1.37 36.59
C TRP A 82 -16.67 -1.07 38.02
N TRP A 83 -15.47 -0.50 38.13
CA TRP A 83 -14.90 0.11 39.34
C TRP A 83 -15.16 1.61 39.31
N ASP A 84 -15.72 2.18 40.38
CA ASP A 84 -16.05 3.61 40.44
C ASP A 84 -14.94 4.49 41.03
N GLY A 85 -13.80 3.89 41.40
CA GLY A 85 -12.68 4.57 42.07
C GLY A 85 -12.55 4.20 43.55
N THR A 86 -13.63 3.73 44.19
CA THR A 86 -13.63 3.33 45.60
C THR A 86 -14.21 1.94 45.83
N GLN A 87 -15.11 1.45 44.97
CA GLN A 87 -15.72 0.13 45.04
C GLN A 87 -16.12 -0.44 43.66
N TRP A 88 -16.37 -1.75 43.64
CA TRP A 88 -16.92 -2.45 42.50
C TRP A 88 -18.44 -2.24 42.44
N THR A 89 -18.95 -1.79 41.30
CA THR A 89 -20.40 -1.64 41.10
C THR A 89 -21.02 -2.93 40.53
N GLU A 90 -22.35 -3.00 40.49
CA GLU A 90 -23.08 -4.15 39.92
C GLU A 90 -23.17 -4.13 38.38
N HIS A 91 -22.63 -3.09 37.73
CA HIS A 91 -22.62 -3.02 36.28
C HIS A 91 -21.66 -4.05 35.70
N LEU A 92 -22.22 -4.98 34.93
CA LEU A 92 -21.52 -6.07 34.27
C LEU A 92 -21.66 -5.94 32.75
N GLN A 93 -20.57 -6.13 32.04
CA GLN A 93 -20.49 -6.07 30.59
C GLN A 93 -19.80 -7.33 30.05
N TRP A 94 -20.37 -7.95 29.02
CA TRP A 94 -19.67 -8.99 28.28
C TRP A 94 -18.50 -8.38 27.49
N PRO A 95 -17.29 -8.95 27.52
CA PRO A 95 -16.18 -8.51 26.70
C PRO A 95 -16.56 -8.75 25.24
N HIS A 96 -16.86 -7.68 24.52
CA HIS A 96 -16.96 -7.76 23.06
C HIS A 96 -15.53 -7.84 22.53
N ALA A 97 -15.29 -8.65 21.49
CA ALA A 97 -13.98 -8.83 20.89
C ALA A 97 -13.41 -7.47 20.41
N GLY A 98 -12.66 -6.79 21.28
CA GLY A 98 -12.17 -5.43 21.06
C GLY A 98 -12.01 -4.55 22.31
N ALA A 99 -12.54 -4.94 23.47
CA ALA A 99 -12.37 -4.15 24.71
C ALA A 99 -11.12 -4.60 25.51
N GLN A 100 -9.93 -4.20 25.05
CA GLN A 100 -8.79 -4.05 25.94
C GLN A 100 -8.88 -2.69 26.67
N ALA A 101 -8.53 -2.70 27.95
CA ALA A 101 -8.70 -1.63 28.95
C ALA A 101 -8.55 -0.20 28.40
N ALA A 102 -9.55 0.64 28.69
CA ALA A 102 -9.61 2.04 28.29
C ALA A 102 -8.70 2.90 29.18
N SER A 103 -7.71 3.54 28.58
CA SER A 103 -7.20 4.84 29.00
C SER A 103 -7.94 5.91 28.19
N SER A 104 -8.53 6.93 28.84
CA SER A 104 -9.26 8.00 28.16
C SER A 104 -8.91 9.39 28.67
N TYR A 105 -8.37 10.22 27.78
CA TYR A 105 -8.66 11.66 27.70
C TYR A 105 -9.52 11.89 26.44
N PRO A 106 -10.42 12.88 26.41
CA PRO A 106 -11.30 13.11 25.26
C PRO A 106 -10.59 13.96 24.20
N SER A 107 -10.28 13.39 23.04
CA SER A 107 -9.89 14.18 21.85
C SER A 107 -10.22 13.46 20.54
N ALA A 108 -10.95 14.19 19.68
CA ALA A 108 -11.31 13.90 18.29
C ALA A 108 -12.14 12.61 18.04
N PRO A 109 -12.96 12.56 16.97
CA PRO A 109 -13.58 11.30 16.54
C PRO A 109 -12.45 10.29 16.27
N ALA A 110 -12.30 9.34 17.19
CA ALA A 110 -11.34 8.26 17.08
C ALA A 110 -11.79 7.38 15.90
N TYR A 111 -11.19 7.61 14.73
CA TYR A 111 -11.05 6.54 13.76
C TYR A 111 -10.27 5.42 14.45
N ALA A 112 -10.99 4.48 15.04
CA ALA A 112 -10.42 3.30 15.66
C ALA A 112 -9.69 2.53 14.56
N PHE A 113 -8.37 2.77 14.45
CA PHE A 113 -7.50 2.00 13.58
C PHE A 113 -7.32 0.65 14.26
N THR A 114 -8.30 -0.25 14.08
CA THR A 114 -8.08 -1.66 14.36
C THR A 114 -6.95 -2.11 13.43
N PRO A 115 -5.79 -2.56 13.97
CA PRO A 115 -4.73 -3.07 13.13
C PRO A 115 -5.26 -4.33 12.43
N GLN A 116 -5.76 -4.16 11.21
CA GLN A 116 -6.22 -5.28 10.40
C GLN A 116 -5.01 -6.21 10.19
N PRO A 117 -5.11 -7.50 10.53
CA PRO A 117 -4.02 -8.44 10.30
C PRO A 117 -3.64 -8.40 8.81
N ILE A 118 -2.35 -8.20 8.53
CA ILE A 118 -1.84 -8.08 7.17
C ILE A 118 -2.11 -9.41 6.47
N ALA A 119 -3.04 -9.43 5.52
CA ALA A 119 -3.33 -10.62 4.73
C ALA A 119 -2.06 -11.07 4.01
N THR A 120 -1.48 -12.17 4.48
CA THR A 120 -0.27 -12.77 3.92
C THR A 120 -0.60 -13.40 2.58
N VAL A 121 0.33 -13.29 1.64
CA VAL A 121 0.18 -13.87 0.29
C VAL A 121 0.55 -15.36 0.35
N PRO A 122 -0.12 -16.24 -0.44
CA PRO A 122 0.25 -17.66 -0.50
C PRO A 122 1.75 -17.86 -0.77
N PRO A 123 2.40 -18.83 -0.12
CA PRO A 123 3.81 -19.14 -0.37
C PRO A 123 4.06 -19.40 -1.85
N GLY A 124 5.01 -18.67 -2.44
CA GLY A 124 5.38 -18.83 -3.86
C GLY A 124 4.53 -18.05 -4.87
N ALA A 125 3.57 -17.23 -4.44
CA ALA A 125 2.83 -16.39 -5.40
C ALA A 125 3.78 -15.46 -6.18
N PRO A 126 3.61 -15.33 -7.50
CA PRO A 126 4.47 -14.48 -8.31
C PRO A 126 4.27 -13.01 -7.94
N VAL A 127 5.35 -12.34 -7.55
CA VAL A 127 5.34 -10.90 -7.21
C VAL A 127 5.72 -10.05 -8.42
N TYR A 128 6.59 -10.57 -9.29
CA TYR A 128 7.08 -9.91 -10.49
C TYR A 128 6.40 -10.52 -11.72
N GLY A 129 5.53 -9.75 -12.38
CA GLY A 129 4.93 -10.11 -13.66
C GLY A 129 5.42 -9.20 -14.81
N PRO A 130 5.32 -9.61 -16.08
CA PRO A 130 5.69 -8.77 -17.22
C PRO A 130 4.99 -7.40 -17.23
N LEU A 131 3.75 -7.34 -16.73
CA LEU A 131 2.95 -6.11 -16.64
C LEU A 131 3.58 -5.07 -15.71
N ILE A 132 4.28 -5.47 -14.63
CA ILE A 132 4.99 -4.47 -13.81
C ILE A 132 6.04 -3.76 -14.64
N TRP A 133 6.84 -4.54 -15.35
CA TRP A 133 7.99 -4.03 -16.07
C TRP A 133 7.55 -3.15 -17.24
N ALA A 134 6.49 -3.55 -17.95
CA ALA A 134 5.89 -2.70 -18.97
C ALA A 134 5.39 -1.35 -18.40
N ILE A 135 4.73 -1.34 -17.24
CA ILE A 135 4.29 -0.10 -16.58
C ILE A 135 5.48 0.75 -16.13
N THR A 136 6.49 0.15 -15.50
CA THR A 136 7.64 0.90 -14.97
C THR A 136 8.56 1.45 -16.03
N LEU A 137 8.67 0.77 -17.17
CA LEU A 137 9.56 1.16 -18.27
C LEU A 137 8.86 2.07 -19.29
N MET A 138 7.53 2.11 -19.32
CA MET A 138 6.75 3.00 -20.19
C MET A 138 7.19 4.48 -20.19
N PRO A 139 7.60 5.09 -19.05
CA PRO A 139 8.14 6.45 -19.04
C PRO A 139 9.35 6.66 -19.95
N LEU A 140 10.16 5.63 -20.22
CA LEU A 140 11.26 5.72 -21.19
C LEU A 140 10.76 5.99 -22.61
N LEU A 141 9.56 5.52 -22.94
CA LEU A 141 8.96 5.80 -24.24
C LEU A 141 8.60 7.28 -24.37
N ASN A 142 8.13 7.92 -23.29
CA ASN A 142 7.96 9.38 -23.28
C ASN A 142 9.30 10.11 -23.47
N LEU A 143 10.37 9.60 -22.85
CA LEU A 143 11.71 10.18 -23.01
C LEU A 143 12.22 10.07 -24.46
N LEU A 144 11.86 9.00 -25.17
CA LEU A 144 12.17 8.83 -26.59
C LEU A 144 11.40 9.80 -27.51
N LEU A 145 10.23 10.29 -27.07
CA LEU A 145 9.46 11.33 -27.78
C LEU A 145 9.98 12.75 -27.54
N LEU A 146 10.92 12.92 -26.59
CA LEU A 146 11.46 14.22 -26.23
C LEU A 146 12.08 14.94 -27.44
N PRO A 147 12.98 14.33 -28.25
CA PRO A 147 13.60 15.02 -29.39
C PRO A 147 12.56 15.49 -30.41
N LEU A 148 11.53 14.68 -30.69
CA LEU A 148 10.45 15.04 -31.61
C LEU A 148 9.73 16.31 -31.16
N SER A 149 9.56 16.50 -29.85
CA SER A 149 8.89 17.67 -29.27
C SER A 149 9.74 18.95 -29.32
N PHE A 150 11.07 18.83 -29.52
CA PHE A 150 11.99 19.98 -29.60
C PHE A 150 12.54 20.26 -31.00
N THR A 151 12.20 19.44 -32.00
CA THR A 151 12.72 19.56 -33.38
C THR A 151 12.51 20.94 -34.02
N GLU A 152 11.43 21.63 -33.67
CA GLU A 152 11.04 22.91 -34.28
C GLU A 152 11.30 24.11 -33.38
N PHE A 153 11.93 23.89 -32.24
CA PHE A 153 12.10 24.88 -31.19
C PHE A 153 13.01 26.04 -31.62
N ASP A 154 14.16 25.74 -32.23
CA ASP A 154 15.13 26.76 -32.66
C ASP A 154 14.57 27.70 -33.73
N ARG A 155 13.78 27.14 -34.66
CA ARG A 155 13.09 27.96 -35.66
C ARG A 155 12.01 28.82 -35.01
N GLY A 156 11.25 28.24 -34.07
CA GLY A 156 10.32 28.97 -33.21
C GLY A 156 10.93 30.23 -32.60
N ILE A 157 12.07 30.08 -31.90
CA ILE A 157 12.81 31.21 -31.32
C ILE A 157 13.26 32.19 -32.38
N THR A 158 13.94 31.71 -33.43
CA THR A 158 14.59 32.57 -34.43
C THR A 158 13.57 33.45 -35.15
N GLU A 159 12.44 32.87 -35.55
CA GLU A 159 11.36 33.60 -36.19
C GLU A 159 10.66 34.55 -35.22
N ALA A 160 10.48 34.16 -33.95
CA ALA A 160 9.89 35.03 -32.93
C ALA A 160 10.76 36.27 -32.61
N THR A 161 12.09 36.16 -32.74
CA THR A 161 13.01 37.29 -32.53
C THR A 161 13.24 38.14 -33.78
N ASN A 162 12.81 37.71 -34.97
CA ASN A 162 13.06 38.44 -36.20
C ASN A 162 11.94 39.49 -36.44
N PRO A 163 12.23 40.81 -36.40
CA PRO A 163 11.22 41.86 -36.53
C PRO A 163 10.59 41.93 -37.93
N TYR A 164 11.18 41.26 -38.91
CA TYR A 164 10.67 41.16 -40.28
C TYR A 164 9.94 39.84 -40.54
N SER A 165 9.84 38.95 -39.54
CA SER A 165 9.12 37.69 -39.72
C SER A 165 7.61 37.94 -39.80
N SER A 166 6.97 37.32 -40.77
CA SER A 166 5.51 37.31 -40.92
C SER A 166 4.96 35.91 -40.67
N SER A 167 5.60 35.17 -39.76
CA SER A 167 5.28 33.77 -39.50
C SER A 167 3.84 33.63 -38.98
N THR A 168 3.01 32.91 -39.73
CA THR A 168 1.58 32.71 -39.41
C THR A 168 1.37 31.86 -38.15
N TYR A 169 2.36 31.04 -37.78
CA TYR A 169 2.27 30.07 -36.67
C TYR A 169 3.38 30.25 -35.62
N GLY A 170 3.78 31.49 -35.35
CA GLY A 170 4.75 31.79 -34.28
C GLY A 170 6.07 31.04 -34.42
N GLY A 171 6.59 30.95 -35.64
CA GLY A 171 7.85 30.27 -35.92
C GLY A 171 7.80 28.77 -36.26
N TYR A 172 6.62 28.14 -36.19
CA TYR A 172 6.45 26.72 -36.51
C TYR A 172 5.95 26.49 -37.94
N SER A 173 6.43 25.44 -38.59
CA SER A 173 5.92 24.97 -39.88
C SER A 173 4.65 24.17 -39.64
N THR A 174 3.83 24.10 -40.69
CA THR A 174 2.69 23.18 -40.73
C THR A 174 3.11 21.73 -40.43
N ALA A 175 4.24 21.27 -40.97
CA ALA A 175 4.77 19.93 -40.70
C ALA A 175 5.19 19.76 -39.22
N GLY A 176 5.82 20.79 -38.64
CA GLY A 176 6.22 20.82 -37.24
C GLY A 176 5.04 20.78 -36.27
N LEU A 177 3.98 21.53 -36.57
CA LEU A 177 2.74 21.50 -35.80
C LEU A 177 2.07 20.12 -35.85
N LEU A 178 2.06 19.47 -37.03
CA LEU A 178 1.54 18.11 -37.16
C LEU A 178 2.39 17.11 -36.37
N ALA A 179 3.72 17.20 -36.45
CA ALA A 179 4.62 16.34 -35.67
C ALA A 179 4.42 16.54 -34.16
N GLN A 180 4.24 17.78 -33.71
CA GLN A 180 3.94 18.09 -32.32
C GLN A 180 2.57 17.53 -31.89
N GLY A 181 1.54 17.68 -32.73
CA GLY A 181 0.22 17.10 -32.48
C GLY A 181 0.27 15.57 -32.37
N ILE A 182 1.01 14.91 -33.26
CA ILE A 182 1.25 13.45 -33.21
C ILE A 182 1.97 13.08 -31.91
N SER A 183 3.05 13.78 -31.55
CA SER A 183 3.78 13.55 -30.30
C SER A 183 2.86 13.64 -29.08
N THR A 184 2.01 14.68 -29.02
CA THR A 184 1.01 14.86 -27.95
C THR A 184 0.00 13.71 -27.89
N LEU A 185 -0.52 13.27 -29.05
CA LEU A 185 -1.43 12.12 -29.10
C LEU A 185 -0.73 10.84 -28.63
N LEU A 186 0.54 10.63 -28.97
CA LEU A 186 1.33 9.49 -28.50
C LEU A 186 1.50 9.54 -26.97
N THR A 187 1.76 10.70 -26.38
CA THR A 187 1.83 10.86 -24.92
C THR A 187 0.51 10.45 -24.25
N PHE A 188 -0.63 10.88 -24.79
CA PHE A 188 -1.94 10.46 -24.27
C PHE A 188 -2.18 8.96 -24.48
N ALA A 189 -1.77 8.40 -25.61
CA ALA A 189 -1.87 6.96 -25.87
C ALA A 189 -1.02 6.14 -24.89
N ILE A 190 0.18 6.61 -24.55
CA ILE A 190 1.05 6.02 -23.52
C ILE A 190 0.39 6.06 -22.16
N ALA A 191 -0.18 7.20 -21.77
CA ALA A 191 -0.89 7.33 -20.49
C ALA A 191 -2.11 6.38 -20.43
N ALA A 192 -2.89 6.30 -21.50
CA ALA A 192 -4.01 5.36 -21.62
C ALA A 192 -3.52 3.89 -21.53
N ALA A 193 -2.41 3.56 -22.19
CA ALA A 193 -1.81 2.24 -22.11
C ALA A 193 -1.38 1.89 -20.68
N ILE A 194 -0.78 2.83 -19.94
CA ILE A 194 -0.44 2.64 -18.51
C ILE A 194 -1.69 2.30 -17.70
N ILE A 195 -2.78 3.05 -17.87
CA ILE A 195 -4.05 2.82 -17.14
C ILE A 195 -4.61 1.43 -17.44
N VAL A 196 -4.64 1.05 -18.73
CA VAL A 196 -5.12 -0.26 -19.19
C VAL A 196 -4.23 -1.38 -18.63
N LEU A 197 -2.91 -1.25 -18.69
CA LEU A 197 -1.97 -2.21 -18.12
C LEU A 197 -2.15 -2.33 -16.60
N SER A 198 -2.34 -1.21 -15.89
CA SER A 198 -2.60 -1.20 -14.44
C SER A 198 -3.89 -1.94 -14.07
N TYR A 199 -4.93 -1.84 -14.91
CA TYR A 199 -6.14 -2.63 -14.74
C TYR A 199 -5.88 -4.14 -14.88
N PHE A 200 -5.13 -4.55 -15.91
CA PHE A 200 -4.77 -5.96 -16.11
C PHE A 200 -3.87 -6.49 -15.00
N ASP A 201 -2.92 -5.67 -14.54
CA ASP A 201 -2.03 -6.01 -13.43
C ASP A 201 -2.81 -6.20 -12.12
N HIS A 202 -3.74 -5.30 -11.82
CA HIS A 202 -4.63 -5.42 -10.67
C HIS A 202 -5.48 -6.71 -10.73
N ARG A 203 -5.98 -7.08 -11.92
CA ARG A 203 -6.71 -8.34 -12.11
C ARG A 203 -5.79 -9.56 -11.98
N TRP A 204 -4.56 -9.46 -12.45
CA TRP A 204 -3.53 -10.50 -12.32
C TRP A 204 -3.17 -10.71 -10.84
N LEU A 205 -2.96 -9.66 -10.05
CA LEU A 205 -2.69 -9.77 -8.61
C LEU A 205 -3.84 -10.46 -7.86
N ARG A 206 -5.09 -10.10 -8.16
CA ARG A 206 -6.26 -10.75 -7.55
C ARG A 206 -6.33 -12.26 -7.86
N ARG A 207 -5.97 -12.65 -9.09
CA ARG A 207 -5.90 -14.08 -9.49
C ARG A 207 -4.80 -14.84 -8.77
N ASN A 208 -3.71 -14.17 -8.38
CA ASN A 208 -2.57 -14.75 -7.67
C ASN A 208 -2.68 -14.68 -6.13
N GLY A 209 -3.89 -14.45 -5.59
CA GLY A 209 -4.12 -14.51 -4.14
C GLY A 209 -3.84 -13.23 -3.36
N PHE A 210 -3.57 -12.10 -4.02
CA PHE A 210 -3.48 -10.81 -3.32
C PHE A 210 -4.87 -10.31 -2.92
N VAL A 211 -5.19 -10.41 -1.62
CA VAL A 211 -6.47 -9.95 -1.05
C VAL A 211 -6.53 -8.42 -1.00
N ARG A 212 -7.42 -7.77 -1.77
CA ARG A 212 -7.49 -6.28 -1.87
C ARG A 212 -6.15 -5.64 -2.29
N PRO A 213 -5.67 -5.85 -3.53
CA PRO A 213 -4.46 -5.19 -4.01
C PRO A 213 -4.69 -3.69 -4.22
N PHE A 214 -3.62 -2.93 -4.44
CA PHE A 214 -3.71 -1.48 -4.70
C PHE A 214 -4.63 -1.19 -5.87
N HIS A 215 -5.50 -0.18 -5.72
CA HIS A 215 -6.52 0.10 -6.72
C HIS A 215 -5.88 0.65 -8.01
N TRP A 216 -6.22 0.07 -9.15
CA TRP A 216 -5.73 0.50 -10.46
C TRP A 216 -6.06 1.97 -10.79
N ALA A 217 -7.11 2.57 -10.21
CA ALA A 217 -7.49 3.96 -10.45
C ALA A 217 -6.38 4.97 -10.08
N TRP A 218 -5.48 4.61 -9.17
CA TRP A 218 -4.31 5.44 -8.88
C TRP A 218 -3.32 5.58 -10.06
N SER A 219 -3.52 4.84 -11.15
CA SER A 219 -2.79 5.03 -12.40
C SER A 219 -3.19 6.27 -13.20
N PHE A 220 -4.34 6.91 -12.90
CA PHE A 220 -4.73 8.17 -13.56
C PHE A 220 -3.70 9.29 -13.33
N PHE A 221 -2.92 9.22 -12.26
CA PHE A 221 -1.78 10.12 -12.01
C PHE A 221 -0.68 10.03 -13.09
N ALA A 222 -0.69 9.01 -13.94
CA ALA A 222 0.16 8.95 -15.13
C ALA A 222 -0.12 10.11 -16.11
N LEU A 223 -1.35 10.67 -16.11
CA LEU A 223 -1.68 11.86 -16.91
C LEU A 223 -0.90 13.11 -16.47
N VAL A 224 -0.47 13.15 -15.21
CA VAL A 224 0.35 14.23 -14.64
C VAL A 224 1.81 13.77 -14.47
N GLY A 225 2.19 12.62 -15.05
CA GLY A 225 3.54 12.11 -14.96
C GLY A 225 3.96 11.64 -13.56
N ALA A 226 3.06 11.03 -12.78
CA ALA A 226 3.41 10.47 -11.48
C ALA A 226 3.15 8.94 -11.41
N PRO A 227 4.14 8.12 -11.00
CA PRO A 227 4.03 6.65 -10.98
C PRO A 227 3.35 6.10 -9.72
N VAL A 228 2.28 6.76 -9.25
CA VAL A 228 1.63 6.45 -7.97
C VAL A 228 1.20 4.99 -7.89
N TYR A 229 0.64 4.45 -8.98
CA TYR A 229 0.26 3.04 -9.04
C TYR A 229 1.45 2.09 -8.88
N ALA A 230 2.54 2.33 -9.60
CA ALA A 230 3.74 1.47 -9.57
C ALA A 230 4.41 1.47 -8.19
N ILE A 231 4.44 2.63 -7.53
CA ILE A 231 4.94 2.75 -6.15
C ILE A 231 3.97 2.06 -5.17
N GLY A 232 2.69 2.41 -5.19
CA GLY A 232 1.70 1.89 -4.24
C GLY A 232 1.57 0.36 -4.25
N ARG A 233 1.55 -0.25 -5.45
CA ARG A 233 1.52 -1.72 -5.58
C ARG A 233 2.77 -2.40 -5.03
N SER A 234 3.95 -1.79 -5.21
CA SER A 234 5.23 -2.38 -4.79
C SER A 234 5.38 -2.38 -3.27
N VAL A 235 4.87 -1.33 -2.60
CA VAL A 235 4.81 -1.24 -1.14
C VAL A 235 3.86 -2.30 -0.57
N ILE A 236 2.67 -2.46 -1.15
CA ILE A 236 1.71 -3.49 -0.73
C ILE A 236 2.27 -4.90 -0.98
N ALA A 237 2.93 -5.13 -2.11
CA ALA A 237 3.59 -6.39 -2.41
C ALA A 237 4.70 -6.72 -1.41
N ARG A 238 5.54 -5.74 -1.06
CA ARG A 238 6.59 -5.88 -0.05
C ARG A 238 6.03 -6.19 1.33
N ARG A 239 4.98 -5.49 1.75
CA ARG A 239 4.35 -5.69 3.07
C ARG A 239 3.73 -7.09 3.23
N ARG A 240 3.28 -7.72 2.14
CA ARG A 240 2.56 -8.99 2.20
C ARG A 240 3.35 -10.23 1.79
N SER A 241 4.37 -10.06 0.95
CA SER A 241 5.20 -11.16 0.46
C SER A 241 6.66 -11.07 0.92
N GLY A 242 7.07 -9.96 1.54
CA GLY A 242 8.47 -9.66 1.85
C GLY A 242 9.33 -9.29 0.63
N ARG A 243 8.78 -9.41 -0.59
CA ARG A 243 9.46 -9.22 -1.88
C ARG A 243 8.75 -8.14 -2.71
N GLY A 244 9.37 -7.65 -3.78
CA GLY A 244 8.70 -6.74 -4.71
C GLY A 244 9.07 -5.26 -4.59
N ILE A 245 10.20 -4.91 -3.95
CA ILE A 245 10.66 -3.51 -3.85
C ILE A 245 11.31 -2.99 -5.15
N ALA A 246 11.85 -3.87 -6.00
CA ALA A 246 12.59 -3.48 -7.19
C ALA A 246 11.85 -2.48 -8.12
N PRO A 247 10.55 -2.67 -8.45
CA PRO A 247 9.84 -1.76 -9.34
C PRO A 247 9.63 -0.37 -8.74
N MET A 248 9.63 -0.27 -7.40
CA MET A 248 9.62 1.01 -6.69
C MET A 248 10.87 1.81 -7.03
N TRP A 249 12.04 1.21 -6.80
CA TRP A 249 13.34 1.85 -7.03
C TRP A 249 13.55 2.20 -8.50
N VAL A 250 13.18 1.30 -9.41
CA VAL A 250 13.25 1.57 -10.85
C VAL A 250 12.35 2.73 -11.24
N SER A 251 11.11 2.78 -10.75
CA SER A 251 10.21 3.92 -11.00
C SER A 251 10.82 5.22 -10.46
N ILE A 252 11.29 5.22 -9.21
CA ILE A 252 11.91 6.40 -8.60
C ILE A 252 13.10 6.88 -9.42
N ALA A 253 14.01 5.99 -9.79
CA ALA A 253 15.20 6.32 -10.57
C ALA A 253 14.84 6.87 -11.96
N LEU A 254 13.88 6.26 -12.66
CA LEU A 254 13.44 6.71 -13.97
C LEU A 254 12.80 8.10 -13.94
N TYR A 255 11.95 8.35 -12.94
CA TYR A 255 11.34 9.67 -12.81
C TYR A 255 12.37 10.72 -12.38
N ALA A 256 13.25 10.42 -11.42
CA ALA A 256 14.34 11.32 -11.05
C ALA A 256 15.21 11.67 -12.27
N LEU A 257 15.56 10.67 -13.09
CA LEU A 257 16.29 10.87 -14.34
C LEU A 257 15.51 11.74 -15.33
N SER A 258 14.21 11.50 -15.50
CA SER A 258 13.34 12.31 -16.36
C SER A 258 13.30 13.77 -15.91
N TRP A 259 13.24 14.04 -14.60
CA TRP A 259 13.30 15.40 -14.05
C TRP A 259 14.64 16.06 -14.34
N ILE A 260 15.75 15.35 -14.13
CA ILE A 260 17.11 15.86 -14.43
C ILE A 260 17.23 16.23 -15.91
N ILE A 261 16.81 15.35 -16.82
CA ILE A 261 16.85 15.61 -18.26
C ILE A 261 15.96 16.80 -18.62
N SER A 262 14.75 16.87 -18.06
CA SER A 262 13.84 17.99 -18.31
C SER A 262 14.44 19.33 -17.86
N ILE A 263 15.09 19.37 -16.70
CA ILE A 263 15.78 20.56 -16.19
C ILE A 263 16.92 20.96 -17.13
N ILE A 264 17.76 20.01 -17.56
CA ILE A 264 18.86 20.28 -18.49
C ILE A 264 18.31 20.86 -19.80
N VAL A 265 17.27 20.25 -20.37
CA VAL A 265 16.66 20.73 -21.61
C VAL A 265 16.08 22.13 -21.44
N VAL A 266 15.37 22.40 -20.33
CA VAL A 266 14.85 23.74 -20.04
C VAL A 266 15.98 24.77 -19.93
N ILE A 267 17.10 24.43 -19.29
CA ILE A 267 18.27 25.31 -19.21
C ILE A 267 18.82 25.61 -20.62
N VAL A 268 19.01 24.59 -21.45
CA VAL A 268 19.50 24.73 -22.83
C VAL A 268 18.56 25.61 -23.65
N VAL A 269 17.25 25.38 -23.53
CA VAL A 269 16.19 26.15 -24.17
C VAL A 269 16.23 27.63 -23.75
N ILE A 270 16.32 27.91 -22.46
CA ILE A 270 16.41 29.28 -21.94
C ILE A 270 17.68 29.97 -22.42
N GLN A 271 18.81 29.26 -22.42
CA GLN A 271 20.08 29.78 -22.93
C GLN A 271 19.99 30.13 -24.42
N ALA A 272 19.41 29.26 -25.24
CA ALA A 272 19.19 29.50 -26.66
C ALA A 272 18.32 30.76 -26.88
N ALA A 273 17.21 30.88 -26.15
CA ALA A 273 16.32 32.04 -26.24
C ALA A 273 17.02 33.35 -25.82
N PHE A 274 17.78 33.32 -24.73
CA PHE A 274 18.51 34.49 -24.25
C PHE A 274 19.56 34.96 -25.26
N ASN A 275 20.33 34.02 -25.82
CA ASN A 275 21.36 34.33 -26.82
C ASN A 275 20.75 34.97 -28.08
N SER A 276 19.63 34.44 -28.57
CA SER A 276 18.91 35.03 -29.72
C SER A 276 18.37 36.44 -29.43
N ALA A 277 17.88 36.69 -28.21
CA ALA A 277 17.38 38.00 -27.82
C ALA A 277 18.50 39.06 -27.70
N VAL A 278 19.64 38.70 -27.07
CA VAL A 278 20.79 39.61 -26.91
C VAL A 278 21.39 39.98 -28.26
N LEU A 279 21.54 39.02 -29.16
CA LEU A 279 22.03 39.27 -30.51
C LEU A 279 21.08 40.19 -31.28
N THR A 280 19.76 40.07 -31.12
CA THR A 280 18.82 40.93 -31.84
C THR A 280 18.80 42.36 -31.29
N GLY A 281 18.87 42.52 -29.96
CA GLY A 281 18.83 43.83 -29.29
C GLY A 281 20.08 44.69 -29.47
N SER A 282 21.20 44.12 -29.94
CA SER A 282 22.41 44.89 -30.25
C SER A 282 22.41 45.51 -31.66
N TYR A 283 21.43 45.17 -32.51
CA TYR A 283 21.28 45.72 -33.87
C TYR A 283 20.16 46.76 -34.02
N THR A 284 19.48 47.14 -32.93
CA THR A 284 18.46 48.20 -32.87
C THR A 284 18.98 49.41 -32.11
#